data_AF-A0A956D613-F1
#
_entry.id   AF-A0A956D613-F1
#
_cell.length_a   1.000
_cell.length_b   1.000
_cell.length_c   1.000
_cell.angle_alpha   90.00
_cell.angle_beta   90.00
_cell.angle_gamma   90.00
#
_symmetry.space_group_name_H-M   'P 1'
#
loop_
_entity.id
_entity.type
_entity.pdbx_description
1 polymer ?
#
loop_
_entity_poly.entity_id
_entity_poly.type
_entity_poly.pdbx_seq_one_letter_code
_entity_poly.pdbx_strand_id
1 'polypeptide(L)'
;EVYRGKTPQVIRVWGRRRLSLLRRMLPFVERVDVHLLGTGLPSFFVLQAGPIALTLGLSGFTTSNWAQAVSFDLLLPRTHEDGKKEVPVAAVIDFLKERFVATEKEIAKAVGASASLVSEALQRGCQEGKLMYDLEAEVYRYRPLSDAPLELERFTYRNLRERRAYDLLAVKGAVKIDRENRIFGEGLELTAKVAVAAENREYRPQLMLDEEGRVRKAECTCAFFRKHRLKEGPCEHLVALRVAFGRLEAERRAARGKARDTITVETRTYQRRDPKGEQVCQIALDDKRLKVRKGRGGEKPRVQNLVFDSVAEARAAYFAHVDDLEKRGFLDASAS
;
A
#
# COMPACT_ATOMS: atom_id res chain seq x y z
N GLU A 1 17.69 1.90 -19.27
CA GLU A 1 17.87 3.36 -19.21
C GLU A 1 17.96 3.84 -17.77
N VAL A 2 18.53 5.03 -17.51
CA VAL A 2 18.56 5.64 -16.17
C VAL A 2 17.17 6.20 -15.85
N TYR A 3 16.69 5.99 -14.62
CA TYR A 3 15.39 6.48 -14.14
C TYR A 3 15.24 7.99 -14.37
N ARG A 4 14.21 8.41 -15.13
CA ARG A 4 13.91 9.81 -15.48
C ARG A 4 12.81 10.44 -14.61
N GLY A 5 12.48 9.83 -13.46
CA GLY A 5 11.39 10.32 -12.62
C GLY A 5 11.68 11.71 -12.02
N LYS A 6 10.63 12.49 -11.80
CA LYS A 6 10.72 13.88 -11.30
C LYS A 6 11.15 13.98 -9.85
N THR A 7 10.88 12.94 -9.05
CA THR A 7 11.16 12.92 -7.62
C THR A 7 12.00 11.70 -7.28
N PRO A 8 13.10 11.86 -6.54
CA PRO A 8 13.84 10.72 -6.04
C PRO A 8 13.05 10.09 -4.88
N GLN A 9 12.94 8.77 -4.88
CA GLN A 9 12.14 8.02 -3.90
C GLN A 9 12.89 6.78 -3.43
N VAL A 10 12.69 6.44 -2.16
CA VAL A 10 13.11 5.15 -1.61
C VAL A 10 11.95 4.18 -1.73
N ILE A 11 12.18 3.04 -2.37
CA ILE A 11 11.20 1.95 -2.45
C ILE A 11 11.80 0.70 -1.82
N ARG A 12 11.19 0.21 -0.74
CA ARG A 12 11.61 -1.07 -0.13
C ARG A 12 10.91 -2.22 -0.83
N VAL A 13 11.71 -3.10 -1.46
CA VAL A 13 11.24 -4.27 -2.20
C VAL A 13 11.40 -5.56 -1.40
N TRP A 14 10.47 -6.49 -1.63
CA TRP A 14 10.40 -7.77 -0.93
C TRP A 14 11.02 -8.91 -1.71
N GLY A 15 11.39 -9.97 -0.97
CA GLY A 15 11.77 -11.23 -1.58
C GLY A 15 13.07 -11.17 -2.38
N ARG A 16 13.93 -10.16 -2.20
CA ARG A 16 15.19 -9.99 -2.96
C ARG A 16 16.07 -11.24 -3.03
N ARG A 17 16.06 -12.08 -1.98
CA ARG A 17 16.79 -13.37 -2.00
C ARG A 17 16.28 -14.32 -3.09
N ARG A 18 14.97 -14.27 -3.41
CA ARG A 18 14.35 -15.05 -4.48
C ARG A 18 14.77 -14.60 -5.88
N LEU A 19 15.37 -13.42 -6.04
CA LEU A 19 15.95 -13.01 -7.32
C LEU A 19 17.09 -13.95 -7.75
N SER A 20 17.72 -14.66 -6.80
CA SER A 20 18.68 -15.71 -7.14
C SER A 20 18.10 -16.83 -8.01
N LEU A 21 16.77 -17.03 -8.01
CA LEU A 21 16.09 -17.98 -8.91
C LEU A 21 16.30 -17.63 -10.38
N LEU A 22 16.51 -16.34 -10.70
CA LEU A 22 16.73 -15.87 -12.06
C LEU A 22 18.12 -16.21 -12.59
N ARG A 23 19.05 -16.69 -11.75
CA ARG A 23 20.47 -16.93 -12.10
C ARG A 23 20.64 -17.77 -13.37
N ARG A 24 19.78 -18.75 -13.60
CA ARG A 24 19.85 -19.63 -14.78
C ARG A 24 19.38 -18.96 -16.07
N MET A 25 18.52 -17.94 -15.98
CA MET A 25 18.06 -17.19 -17.14
C MET A 25 18.97 -16.02 -17.49
N LEU A 26 19.65 -15.42 -16.50
CA LEU A 26 20.50 -14.23 -16.71
C LEU A 26 21.44 -14.30 -17.93
N PRO A 27 22.10 -15.44 -18.27
CA PRO A 27 22.97 -15.51 -19.45
C PRO A 27 22.27 -15.26 -20.79
N PHE A 28 20.95 -15.43 -20.85
CA PHE A 28 20.14 -15.29 -22.06
C PHE A 28 19.38 -13.96 -22.10
N VAL A 29 19.49 -13.14 -21.05
CA VAL A 29 18.66 -11.97 -20.85
C VAL A 29 19.36 -10.74 -21.39
N GLU A 30 18.70 -10.07 -22.33
CA GLU A 30 19.18 -8.85 -22.98
C GLU A 30 18.80 -7.61 -22.17
N ARG A 31 17.61 -7.64 -21.56
CA ARG A 31 17.03 -6.52 -20.80
C ARG A 31 16.21 -7.00 -19.61
N VAL A 32 16.29 -6.25 -18.51
CA VAL A 32 15.43 -6.42 -17.34
C VAL A 32 14.69 -5.13 -17.06
N ASP A 33 13.36 -5.17 -17.12
CA ASP A 33 12.49 -4.09 -16.69
C ASP A 33 11.98 -4.37 -15.28
N VAL A 34 12.10 -3.37 -14.40
CA VAL A 34 11.72 -3.47 -12.99
C VAL A 34 10.57 -2.52 -12.72
N HIS A 35 9.38 -3.07 -12.48
CA HIS A 35 8.18 -2.30 -12.16
C HIS A 35 7.98 -2.27 -10.65
N LEU A 36 8.01 -1.07 -10.08
CA LEU A 36 7.87 -0.82 -8.66
C LEU A 36 6.59 -0.02 -8.40
N LEU A 37 5.63 -0.63 -7.69
CA LEU A 37 4.33 0.00 -7.41
C LEU A 37 4.33 0.90 -6.17
N GLY A 38 5.43 0.89 -5.41
CA GLY A 38 5.58 1.60 -4.14
C GLY A 38 6.08 0.67 -3.04
N THR A 39 6.36 1.24 -1.87
CA THR A 39 6.87 0.45 -0.75
C THR A 39 5.81 -0.48 -0.19
N GLY A 40 6.20 -1.71 0.17
CA GLY A 40 5.27 -2.70 0.72
C GLY A 40 4.45 -3.44 -0.35
N LEU A 41 4.39 -2.91 -1.57
CA LEU A 41 3.64 -3.48 -2.68
C LEU A 41 4.45 -4.50 -3.48
N PRO A 42 3.79 -5.31 -4.33
CA PRO A 42 4.47 -6.23 -5.22
C PRO A 42 5.44 -5.49 -6.15
N SER A 43 6.56 -6.14 -6.44
CA SER A 43 7.50 -5.73 -7.49
C SER A 43 7.51 -6.77 -8.59
N PHE A 44 7.62 -6.31 -9.84
CA PHE A 44 7.65 -7.17 -11.01
C PHE A 44 8.96 -7.00 -11.76
N PHE A 45 9.56 -8.11 -12.14
CA PHE A 45 10.79 -8.19 -12.92
C PHE A 45 10.44 -8.86 -14.24
N VAL A 46 10.51 -8.10 -15.33
CA VAL A 46 10.29 -8.61 -16.69
C VAL A 46 11.66 -8.82 -17.32
N LEU A 47 12.00 -10.08 -17.61
CA LEU A 47 13.26 -10.47 -18.21
C LEU A 47 13.00 -10.79 -19.69
N GLN A 48 13.59 -10.00 -20.58
CA GLN A 48 13.53 -10.21 -22.02
C GLN A 48 14.75 -11.04 -22.47
N ALA A 49 14.48 -12.20 -23.06
CA ALA A 49 15.48 -13.16 -23.55
C ALA A 49 15.16 -13.55 -25.00
N GLY A 50 15.56 -12.68 -25.94
CA GLY A 50 15.22 -12.81 -27.35
C GLY A 50 13.69 -12.87 -27.57
N PRO A 51 13.14 -13.96 -28.13
CA PRO A 51 11.71 -14.09 -28.41
C PRO A 51 10.86 -14.44 -27.18
N ILE A 52 11.47 -14.64 -26.00
CA ILE A 52 10.77 -15.06 -24.78
C ILE A 52 10.89 -13.96 -23.73
N ALA A 53 9.76 -13.61 -23.11
CA ALA A 53 9.73 -12.79 -21.91
C ALA A 53 9.28 -13.61 -20.70
N LEU A 54 9.96 -13.42 -19.56
CA LEU A 54 9.56 -13.98 -18.27
C LEU A 54 9.22 -12.84 -17.31
N THR A 55 7.96 -12.79 -16.85
CA THR A 55 7.54 -11.88 -15.78
C THR A 55 7.54 -12.60 -14.44
N LEU A 56 8.42 -12.17 -13.53
CA LEU A 56 8.46 -12.63 -12.15
C LEU A 56 7.83 -11.57 -11.23
N GLY A 57 6.68 -11.90 -10.63
CA GLY A 57 6.09 -11.11 -9.55
C GLY A 57 6.61 -11.54 -8.18
N LEU A 58 7.13 -10.61 -7.40
CA LEU A 58 7.55 -10.82 -6.01
C LEU A 58 6.70 -9.97 -5.07
N SER A 59 6.13 -10.60 -4.05
CA SER A 59 5.39 -9.90 -2.99
C SER A 59 5.90 -10.28 -1.60
N GLY A 60 5.69 -9.38 -0.63
CA GLY A 60 5.92 -9.61 0.80
C GLY A 60 4.83 -10.44 1.48
N PHE A 61 3.87 -10.95 0.71
CA PHE A 61 2.67 -11.62 1.19
C PHE A 61 2.99 -13.05 1.58
N THR A 62 3.28 -13.26 2.85
CA THR A 62 3.32 -14.59 3.47
C THR A 62 2.06 -14.78 4.30
N THR A 63 1.70 -16.04 4.58
CA THR A 63 0.59 -16.36 5.51
C THR A 63 0.76 -15.69 6.88
N SER A 64 2.02 -15.47 7.30
CA SER A 64 2.38 -14.75 8.53
C SER A 64 2.20 -13.23 8.47
N ASN A 65 2.04 -12.63 7.29
CA ASN A 65 2.00 -11.18 7.11
C ASN A 65 0.63 -10.68 6.63
N TRP A 66 -0.41 -11.00 7.42
CA TRP A 66 -1.81 -10.70 7.12
C TRP A 66 -2.09 -9.20 6.90
N ALA A 67 -1.41 -8.30 7.62
CA ALA A 67 -1.67 -6.86 7.52
C ALA A 67 -1.33 -6.28 6.14
N GLN A 68 -0.29 -6.79 5.47
CA GLN A 68 0.03 -6.38 4.10
C GLN A 68 -0.95 -6.95 3.09
N ALA A 69 -1.38 -8.18 3.30
CA ALA A 69 -2.33 -8.83 2.42
C ALA A 69 -3.67 -8.06 2.41
N VAL A 70 -4.11 -7.62 3.59
CA VAL A 70 -5.26 -6.72 3.80
C VAL A 70 -5.06 -5.33 3.15
N SER A 71 -3.81 -4.86 3.01
CA SER A 71 -3.52 -3.57 2.36
C SER A 71 -3.57 -3.67 0.84
N PHE A 72 -3.11 -4.78 0.27
CA PHE A 72 -3.24 -5.05 -1.16
C PHE A 72 -4.70 -5.19 -1.56
N ASP A 73 -5.46 -5.86 -0.71
CA ASP A 73 -6.90 -6.01 -0.80
C ASP A 73 -7.67 -4.68 -0.88
N LEU A 74 -7.11 -3.58 -0.36
CA LEU A 74 -7.67 -2.22 -0.51
C LEU A 74 -7.43 -1.59 -1.88
N LEU A 75 -6.43 -2.07 -2.64
CA LEU A 75 -6.12 -1.54 -3.98
C LEU A 75 -7.04 -2.11 -5.06
N LEU A 76 -7.73 -3.20 -4.75
CA LEU A 76 -8.62 -3.86 -5.69
C LEU A 76 -10.05 -3.32 -5.54
N PRO A 77 -10.80 -3.19 -6.65
CA PRO A 77 -12.22 -2.90 -6.58
C PRO A 77 -12.90 -4.05 -5.81
N ARG A 78 -13.61 -3.69 -4.73
CA ARG A 78 -14.27 -4.67 -3.83
C ARG A 78 -15.79 -4.58 -3.85
N THR A 79 -16.36 -3.42 -4.18
CA THR A 79 -17.81 -3.20 -4.12
C THR A 79 -18.24 -2.25 -5.22
N HIS A 80 -19.40 -2.56 -5.82
CA HIS A 80 -20.22 -1.59 -6.53
C HIS A 80 -20.45 -0.38 -5.61
N GLU A 81 -20.01 0.80 -6.05
CA GLU A 81 -20.52 2.03 -5.46
C GLU A 81 -21.82 2.37 -6.18
N ASP A 82 -22.95 2.18 -5.50
CA ASP A 82 -24.28 2.50 -6.03
C ASP A 82 -24.30 3.93 -6.59
N GLY A 83 -24.66 4.06 -7.87
CA GLY A 83 -24.83 5.35 -8.56
C GLY A 83 -23.65 5.83 -9.41
N LYS A 84 -22.53 5.08 -9.51
CA LYS A 84 -21.48 5.39 -10.50
C LYS A 84 -21.83 4.83 -11.88
N LYS A 85 -21.42 5.56 -12.92
CA LYS A 85 -21.52 5.14 -14.32
C LYS A 85 -20.56 3.96 -14.50
N GLU A 86 -21.07 2.77 -14.80
CA GLU A 86 -20.25 1.56 -14.87
C GLU A 86 -20.17 0.98 -16.28
N VAL A 87 -19.05 0.31 -16.53
CA VAL A 87 -18.89 -0.56 -17.70
C VAL A 87 -19.17 -2.00 -17.28
N PRO A 88 -20.15 -2.68 -17.90
CA PRO A 88 -20.37 -4.10 -17.66
C PRO A 88 -19.12 -4.92 -17.99
N VAL A 89 -18.67 -5.76 -17.06
CA VAL A 89 -17.51 -6.64 -17.26
C VAL A 89 -17.72 -7.55 -18.48
N ALA A 90 -18.95 -8.00 -18.71
CA ALA A 90 -19.33 -8.80 -19.88
C ALA A 90 -18.99 -8.11 -21.21
N ALA A 91 -19.23 -6.80 -21.34
CA ALA A 91 -18.94 -6.08 -22.58
C ALA A 91 -17.44 -6.07 -22.93
N VAL A 92 -16.59 -5.95 -21.92
CA VAL A 92 -15.13 -6.02 -22.08
C VAL A 92 -14.67 -7.43 -22.40
N ILE A 93 -15.25 -8.43 -21.72
CA ILE A 93 -14.95 -9.84 -21.97
C ILE A 93 -15.35 -10.24 -23.39
N ASP A 94 -16.53 -9.85 -23.87
CA ASP A 94 -17.02 -10.24 -25.19
C ASP A 94 -16.15 -9.64 -26.30
N PHE A 95 -15.71 -8.38 -26.15
CA PHE A 95 -14.72 -7.80 -27.05
C PHE A 95 -13.40 -8.58 -27.07
N LEU A 96 -12.90 -8.98 -25.90
CA LEU A 96 -11.66 -9.75 -25.79
C LEU A 96 -11.81 -11.22 -26.22
N LYS A 97 -13.00 -11.82 -26.19
CA LYS A 97 -13.24 -13.15 -26.76
C LYS A 97 -13.03 -13.17 -28.27
N GLU A 98 -13.42 -12.10 -28.96
CA GLU A 98 -13.25 -12.00 -30.42
C GLU A 98 -11.81 -11.63 -30.80
N ARG A 99 -11.22 -10.65 -30.10
CA ARG A 99 -9.88 -10.13 -30.42
C ARG A 99 -8.72 -10.86 -29.76
N PHE A 100 -8.99 -11.66 -28.71
CA PHE A 100 -8.04 -12.36 -27.83
C PHE A 100 -7.05 -11.50 -27.05
N VAL A 101 -6.60 -10.37 -27.62
CA VAL A 101 -5.64 -9.45 -27.03
C VAL A 101 -5.94 -8.01 -27.46
N ALA A 102 -5.90 -7.06 -26.53
CA ALA A 102 -6.04 -5.64 -26.83
C ALA A 102 -5.46 -4.77 -25.70
N THR A 103 -5.06 -3.54 -26.05
CA THR A 103 -4.68 -2.50 -25.08
C THR A 103 -5.91 -1.91 -24.38
N GLU A 104 -5.72 -1.32 -23.20
CA GLU A 104 -6.81 -0.63 -22.49
C GLU A 104 -7.47 0.46 -23.34
N LYS A 105 -6.68 1.18 -24.16
CA LYS A 105 -7.18 2.24 -25.04
C LYS A 105 -8.08 1.71 -26.15
N GLU A 106 -7.72 0.57 -26.75
CA GLU A 106 -8.53 -0.06 -27.79
C GLU A 106 -9.86 -0.55 -27.22
N ILE A 107 -9.82 -1.17 -26.04
CA ILE A 107 -11.02 -1.63 -25.32
C ILE A 107 -11.90 -0.44 -24.95
N ALA A 108 -11.32 0.64 -24.42
CA ALA A 108 -12.05 1.86 -24.07
C ALA A 108 -12.75 2.49 -25.27
N LYS A 109 -12.07 2.52 -26.43
CA LYS A 109 -12.66 3.00 -27.68
C LYS A 109 -13.80 2.08 -28.16
N ALA A 110 -13.64 0.76 -28.06
CA ALA A 110 -14.66 -0.19 -28.50
C ALA A 110 -15.92 -0.16 -27.63
N VAL A 111 -15.74 -0.03 -26.31
CA VAL A 111 -16.86 -0.01 -25.34
C VAL A 111 -17.47 1.39 -25.20
N GLY A 112 -16.80 2.45 -25.68
CA GLY A 112 -17.30 3.82 -25.64
C GLY A 112 -17.30 4.43 -24.24
N ALA A 113 -16.35 4.05 -23.39
CA ALA A 113 -16.25 4.49 -21.99
C ALA A 113 -14.89 5.11 -21.67
N SER A 114 -14.81 5.84 -20.54
CA SER A 114 -13.54 6.42 -20.10
C SER A 114 -12.57 5.32 -19.66
N ALA A 115 -11.27 5.56 -19.84
CA ALA A 115 -10.22 4.63 -19.43
C ALA A 115 -10.36 4.19 -17.97
N SER A 116 -10.70 5.11 -17.05
CA SER A 116 -10.91 4.80 -15.63
C SER A 116 -12.00 3.74 -15.39
N LEU A 117 -13.14 3.84 -16.09
CA LEU A 117 -14.26 2.91 -15.93
C LEU A 117 -13.97 1.56 -16.57
N VAL A 118 -13.24 1.57 -17.69
CA VAL A 118 -12.79 0.34 -18.35
C VAL A 118 -11.71 -0.37 -17.53
N SER A 119 -10.77 0.37 -16.93
CA SER A 119 -9.75 -0.19 -16.04
C SER A 119 -10.38 -0.93 -14.86
N GLU A 120 -11.44 -0.37 -14.27
CA GLU A 120 -12.19 -1.04 -13.20
C GLU A 120 -12.85 -2.35 -13.67
N ALA A 121 -13.51 -2.33 -14.84
CA ALA A 121 -14.10 -3.53 -15.43
C ALA A 121 -13.04 -4.59 -15.79
N LEU A 122 -11.87 -4.18 -16.31
CA LEU A 122 -10.75 -5.06 -16.61
C LEU A 122 -10.16 -5.70 -15.35
N GLN A 123 -9.98 -4.92 -14.28
CA GLN A 123 -9.53 -5.43 -12.99
C GLN A 123 -10.51 -6.46 -12.41
N ARG A 124 -11.81 -6.20 -12.49
CA ARG A 124 -12.85 -7.18 -12.12
C ARG A 124 -12.74 -8.46 -12.97
N GLY A 125 -12.63 -8.34 -14.29
CA GLY A 125 -12.44 -9.49 -15.17
C GLY A 125 -11.17 -10.31 -14.86
N CYS A 126 -10.10 -9.66 -14.39
CA CYS A 126 -8.90 -10.33 -13.88
C CYS A 126 -9.15 -11.02 -12.52
N GLN A 127 -9.90 -10.40 -11.60
CA GLN A 127 -10.30 -11.01 -10.31
C GLN A 127 -11.19 -12.24 -10.52
N GLU A 128 -12.06 -12.20 -11.52
CA GLU A 128 -12.90 -13.33 -11.95
C GLU A 128 -12.11 -14.45 -12.65
N GLY A 129 -10.82 -14.22 -12.91
CA GLY A 129 -9.97 -15.17 -13.62
C GLY A 129 -10.38 -15.39 -15.07
N LYS A 130 -11.07 -14.42 -15.69
CA LYS A 130 -11.47 -14.48 -17.11
C LYS A 130 -10.48 -13.76 -18.01
N LEU A 131 -9.83 -12.73 -17.48
CA LEU A 131 -8.83 -11.93 -18.18
C LEU A 131 -7.47 -12.05 -17.50
N MET A 132 -6.42 -11.78 -18.27
CA MET A 132 -5.05 -11.67 -17.77
C MET A 132 -4.44 -10.37 -18.28
N TYR A 133 -3.83 -9.59 -17.39
CA TYR A 133 -2.98 -8.47 -17.78
C TYR A 133 -1.55 -8.98 -18.07
N ASP A 134 -1.07 -8.70 -19.26
CA ASP A 134 0.30 -8.96 -19.69
C ASP A 134 1.13 -7.70 -19.50
N LEU A 135 1.99 -7.72 -18.49
CA LEU A 135 2.80 -6.57 -18.11
C LEU A 135 3.86 -6.21 -19.15
N GLU A 136 4.37 -7.19 -19.89
CA GLU A 136 5.45 -6.96 -20.86
C GLU A 136 4.94 -6.22 -22.10
N ALA A 137 3.81 -6.67 -22.63
CA ALA A 137 3.18 -6.08 -23.81
C ALA A 137 2.18 -4.96 -23.48
N GLU A 138 1.90 -4.70 -22.19
CA GLU A 138 0.91 -3.71 -21.71
C GLU A 138 -0.50 -3.93 -22.30
N VAL A 139 -0.91 -5.19 -22.42
CA VAL A 139 -2.18 -5.61 -23.02
C VAL A 139 -2.99 -6.50 -22.09
N TYR A 140 -4.30 -6.54 -22.31
CA TYR A 140 -5.21 -7.50 -21.69
C TYR A 140 -5.48 -8.65 -22.65
N ARG A 141 -5.48 -9.87 -22.12
CA ARG A 141 -5.72 -11.10 -22.86
C ARG A 141 -6.97 -11.81 -22.33
N TYR A 142 -7.77 -12.37 -23.24
CA TYR A 142 -8.80 -13.33 -22.86
C TYR A 142 -8.13 -14.64 -22.46
N ARG A 143 -8.23 -15.01 -21.18
CA ARG A 143 -7.58 -16.20 -20.62
C ARG A 143 -8.37 -16.75 -19.42
N PRO A 144 -9.51 -17.43 -19.66
CA PRO A 144 -10.27 -18.04 -18.58
C PRO A 144 -9.44 -19.11 -17.86
N LEU A 145 -9.33 -18.99 -16.53
CA LEU A 145 -8.64 -19.96 -15.67
C LEU A 145 -9.43 -21.25 -15.48
N SER A 146 -10.75 -21.17 -15.59
CA SER A 146 -11.67 -22.31 -15.46
C SER A 146 -12.84 -22.19 -16.43
N ASP A 147 -13.32 -23.35 -16.87
CA ASP A 147 -14.47 -23.47 -17.77
C ASP A 147 -15.77 -23.00 -17.07
N ALA A 148 -15.95 -23.41 -15.81
CA ALA A 148 -17.05 -22.96 -14.97
C ALA A 148 -16.82 -21.54 -14.43
N PRO A 149 -17.88 -20.74 -14.18
CA PRO A 149 -17.77 -19.49 -13.42
C PRO A 149 -17.24 -19.75 -12.00
N LEU A 150 -16.37 -18.88 -11.50
CA LEU A 150 -15.91 -18.92 -10.12
C LEU A 150 -17.01 -18.38 -9.19
N GLU A 151 -17.23 -19.04 -8.06
CA GLU A 151 -18.13 -18.57 -6.99
C GLU A 151 -17.50 -17.38 -6.23
N LEU A 152 -17.53 -16.18 -6.82
CA LEU A 152 -16.81 -15.00 -6.32
C LEU A 152 -17.11 -14.65 -4.86
N GLU A 153 -18.34 -14.90 -4.40
CA GLU A 153 -18.76 -14.67 -3.02
C GLU A 153 -17.91 -15.44 -2.00
N ARG A 154 -17.46 -16.66 -2.37
CA ARG A 154 -16.57 -17.47 -1.52
C ARG A 154 -15.15 -16.94 -1.47
N PHE A 155 -14.74 -16.20 -2.49
CA PHE A 155 -13.39 -15.65 -2.63
C PHE A 155 -13.29 -14.18 -2.17
N THR A 156 -14.42 -13.53 -1.90
CA THR A 156 -14.47 -12.12 -1.47
C THR A 156 -13.73 -11.91 -0.14
N TYR A 157 -13.81 -12.89 0.77
CA TYR A 157 -13.16 -12.83 2.07
C TYR A 157 -12.38 -14.12 2.32
N ARG A 158 -11.20 -14.02 2.93
CA ARG A 158 -10.37 -15.20 3.25
C ARG A 158 -10.97 -16.03 4.36
N ASN A 159 -11.72 -15.39 5.26
CA ASN A 159 -12.39 -16.02 6.39
C ASN A 159 -13.52 -15.14 6.94
N LEU A 160 -14.32 -15.71 7.84
CA LEU A 160 -15.46 -15.02 8.47
C LEU A 160 -15.04 -13.78 9.28
N ARG A 161 -13.85 -13.76 9.88
CA ARG A 161 -13.36 -12.61 10.66
C ARG A 161 -13.05 -11.41 9.78
N GLU A 162 -12.50 -11.65 8.59
CA GLU A 162 -12.30 -10.61 7.60
C GLU A 162 -13.65 -10.03 7.15
N ARG A 163 -14.63 -10.88 6.82
CA ARG A 163 -15.99 -10.42 6.51
C ARG A 163 -16.56 -9.51 7.61
N ARG A 164 -16.53 -9.97 8.86
CA ARG A 164 -16.98 -9.17 10.02
C ARG A 164 -16.21 -7.85 10.17
N ALA A 165 -14.91 -7.83 9.87
CA ALA A 165 -14.12 -6.61 9.88
C ALA A 165 -14.63 -5.58 8.85
N TYR A 166 -15.01 -6.04 7.66
CA TYR A 166 -15.62 -5.19 6.64
C TYR A 166 -17.03 -4.73 7.02
N ASP A 167 -17.84 -5.60 7.64
CA ASP A 167 -19.16 -5.23 8.18
C ASP A 167 -19.03 -4.09 9.21
N LEU A 168 -18.02 -4.14 10.08
CA LEU A 168 -17.71 -3.07 11.04
C LEU A 168 -17.31 -1.76 10.35
N LEU A 169 -16.62 -1.82 9.22
CA LEU A 169 -16.22 -0.63 8.46
C LEU A 169 -17.36 -0.01 7.67
N ALA A 170 -18.40 -0.78 7.34
CA ALA A 170 -19.60 -0.27 6.69
C ALA A 170 -20.43 0.59 7.64
N VAL A 171 -20.36 0.34 8.95
CA VAL A 171 -21.03 1.15 9.96
C VAL A 171 -20.25 2.45 10.20
N LYS A 172 -20.89 3.58 9.86
CA LYS A 172 -20.27 4.91 10.00
C LYS A 172 -19.82 5.18 11.44
N GLY A 173 -18.53 5.42 11.61
CA GLY A 173 -17.94 5.80 12.91
C GLY A 173 -17.70 4.64 13.89
N ALA A 174 -17.92 3.38 13.48
CA ALA A 174 -17.65 2.22 14.32
C ALA A 174 -16.15 1.99 14.55
N VAL A 175 -15.30 2.33 13.58
CA VAL A 175 -13.83 2.24 13.71
C VAL A 175 -13.25 3.66 13.76
N LYS A 176 -12.62 4.01 14.87
CA LYS A 176 -11.96 5.31 15.07
C LYS A 176 -10.50 5.12 15.46
N ILE A 177 -9.59 5.72 14.70
CA ILE A 177 -8.16 5.71 15.02
C ILE A 177 -7.90 6.85 16.00
N ASP A 178 -7.52 6.49 17.23
CA ASP A 178 -7.32 7.42 18.34
C ASP A 178 -5.91 7.98 18.38
N ARG A 179 -4.90 7.15 18.06
CA ARG A 179 -3.49 7.54 18.12
C ARG A 179 -2.69 6.89 17.00
N GLU A 180 -1.91 7.72 16.32
CA GLU A 180 -0.88 7.32 15.37
C GLU A 180 0.47 7.81 15.91
N ASN A 181 1.39 6.90 16.20
CA ASN A 181 2.70 7.22 16.76
C ASN A 181 3.81 6.62 15.89
N ARG A 182 4.53 7.46 15.15
CA ARG A 182 5.69 7.05 14.35
C ARG A 182 6.95 7.02 15.23
N ILE A 183 7.42 5.81 15.53
CA ILE A 183 8.60 5.54 16.36
C ILE A 183 9.81 5.34 15.43
N PHE A 184 10.86 6.13 15.67
CA PHE A 184 12.09 6.11 14.87
C PHE A 184 12.77 4.73 14.91
N GLY A 185 13.06 4.13 13.76
CA GLY A 185 13.74 2.83 13.64
C GLY A 185 12.91 1.60 14.05
N GLU A 186 11.70 1.81 14.59
CA GLU A 186 10.80 0.72 14.98
C GLU A 186 9.56 0.63 14.10
N GLY A 187 9.03 1.77 13.63
CA GLY A 187 7.91 1.84 12.69
C GLY A 187 6.73 2.68 13.19
N LEU A 188 5.50 2.24 12.93
CA LEU A 188 4.26 2.95 13.22
C LEU A 188 3.40 2.18 14.22
N GLU A 189 3.09 2.80 15.35
CA GLU A 189 2.13 2.31 16.33
C GLU A 189 0.77 2.97 16.13
N LEU A 190 -0.26 2.14 16.02
CA LEU A 190 -1.66 2.52 15.81
C LEU A 190 -2.47 2.06 17.00
N THR A 191 -3.30 2.95 17.55
CA THR A 191 -4.32 2.60 18.53
C THR A 191 -5.66 3.08 18.03
N ALA A 192 -6.67 2.21 18.11
CA ALA A 192 -8.02 2.54 17.70
C ALA A 192 -9.06 2.06 18.72
N LYS A 193 -10.27 2.58 18.54
CA LYS A 193 -11.51 2.12 19.17
C LYS A 193 -12.40 1.53 18.10
N VAL A 194 -12.90 0.33 18.36
CA VAL A 194 -13.84 -0.36 17.50
C VAL A 194 -15.11 -0.66 18.29
N ALA A 195 -16.18 0.05 17.98
CA ALA A 195 -17.50 -0.15 18.58
C ALA A 195 -18.27 -1.22 17.79
N VAL A 196 -18.69 -2.28 18.49
CA VAL A 196 -19.51 -3.36 17.92
C VAL A 196 -20.92 -3.18 18.44
N ALA A 197 -21.81 -2.62 17.60
CA ALA A 197 -23.18 -2.33 17.98
C ALA A 197 -23.96 -3.56 18.46
N ALA A 198 -23.74 -4.72 17.82
CA ALA A 198 -24.37 -5.99 18.18
C ALA A 198 -24.06 -6.45 19.61
N GLU A 199 -22.91 -6.06 20.15
CA GLU A 199 -22.47 -6.45 21.50
C GLU A 199 -22.56 -5.31 22.51
N ASN A 200 -22.95 -4.11 22.08
CA ASN A 200 -22.88 -2.87 22.85
C ASN A 200 -21.54 -2.69 23.59
N ARG A 201 -20.43 -3.02 22.91
CA ARG A 201 -19.08 -3.02 23.47
C ARG A 201 -18.10 -2.30 22.58
N GLU A 202 -17.11 -1.68 23.23
CA GLU A 202 -15.99 -1.02 22.57
C GLU A 202 -14.70 -1.81 22.81
N TYR A 203 -14.02 -2.16 21.72
CA TYR A 203 -12.75 -2.85 21.72
C TYR A 203 -11.61 -1.89 21.39
N ARG A 204 -10.44 -2.14 21.99
CA ARG A 204 -9.24 -1.33 21.80
C ARG A 204 -8.15 -2.16 21.11
N PRO A 205 -8.17 -2.26 19.77
CA PRO A 205 -7.05 -2.82 19.03
C PRO A 205 -5.86 -1.86 18.98
N GLN A 206 -4.66 -2.42 19.14
CA GLN A 206 -3.38 -1.77 18.97
C GLN A 206 -2.52 -2.57 17.99
N LEU A 207 -1.84 -1.87 17.08
CA LEU A 207 -1.03 -2.47 16.04
C LEU A 207 0.29 -1.71 15.89
N MET A 208 1.41 -2.40 16.02
CA MET A 208 2.74 -1.86 15.71
C MET A 208 3.21 -2.44 14.39
N LEU A 209 3.27 -1.60 13.37
CA LEU A 209 3.82 -1.89 12.07
C LEU A 209 5.31 -1.51 12.07
N ASP A 210 6.17 -2.32 11.47
CA ASP A 210 7.55 -1.90 11.19
C ASP A 210 7.62 -0.91 10.03
N GLU A 211 8.82 -0.40 9.74
CA GLU A 211 9.09 0.46 8.58
C GLU A 211 8.83 -0.25 7.24
N GLU A 212 8.58 -1.55 7.26
CA GLU A 212 8.18 -2.33 6.11
C GLU A 212 6.68 -2.69 6.13
N GLY A 213 5.90 -2.19 7.09
CA GLY A 213 4.46 -2.42 7.20
C GLY A 213 4.08 -3.84 7.68
N ARG A 214 5.01 -4.61 8.25
CA ARG A 214 4.73 -5.88 8.93
C ARG A 214 4.30 -5.64 10.37
N VAL A 215 3.45 -6.52 10.88
CA VAL A 215 3.04 -6.46 12.29
C VAL A 215 4.16 -6.99 13.19
N ARG A 216 4.80 -6.10 13.96
CA ARG A 216 5.73 -6.48 15.04
C ARG A 216 5.01 -6.83 16.32
N LYS A 217 4.00 -6.04 16.68
CA LYS A 217 3.16 -6.25 17.86
C LYS A 217 1.71 -5.99 17.51
N ALA A 218 0.81 -6.77 18.07
CA ALA A 218 -0.62 -6.49 18.02
C ALA A 218 -1.23 -6.83 19.37
N GLU A 219 -2.19 -6.04 19.81
CA GLU A 219 -2.97 -6.29 21.01
C GLU A 219 -4.43 -5.94 20.76
N CYS A 220 -5.35 -6.66 21.40
CA CYS A 220 -6.77 -6.34 21.33
C CYS A 220 -7.48 -6.82 22.60
N THR A 221 -8.49 -6.06 23.04
CA THR A 221 -9.27 -6.37 24.23
C THR A 221 -10.36 -7.43 24.00
N CYS A 222 -10.55 -7.93 22.77
CA CYS A 222 -11.58 -8.91 22.44
C CYS A 222 -11.28 -10.31 22.99
N ALA A 223 -12.33 -11.11 23.23
CA ALA A 223 -12.22 -12.46 23.78
C ALA A 223 -11.37 -13.39 22.90
N PHE A 224 -11.52 -13.30 21.57
CA PHE A 224 -10.74 -14.08 20.62
C PHE A 224 -9.23 -13.86 20.79
N PHE A 225 -8.80 -12.60 20.80
CA PHE A 225 -7.38 -12.25 20.97
C PHE A 225 -6.87 -12.60 22.38
N ARG A 226 -7.71 -12.45 23.41
CA ARG A 226 -7.37 -12.85 24.78
C ARG A 226 -7.11 -14.36 24.90
N LYS A 227 -7.84 -15.19 24.16
CA LYS A 227 -7.71 -16.64 24.18
C LYS A 227 -6.62 -17.17 23.23
N HIS A 228 -6.57 -16.68 21.98
CA HIS A 228 -5.75 -17.26 20.91
C HIS A 228 -4.54 -16.39 20.51
N ARG A 229 -4.48 -15.13 20.97
CA ARG A 229 -3.50 -14.12 20.50
C ARG A 229 -3.49 -14.09 18.96
N LEU A 230 -2.30 -14.14 18.34
CA LEU A 230 -2.13 -14.23 16.89
C LEU A 230 -1.92 -15.66 16.37
N LYS A 231 -1.99 -16.69 17.23
CA LYS A 231 -1.72 -18.08 16.81
C LYS A 231 -2.72 -18.57 15.76
N GLU A 232 -3.97 -18.17 15.90
CA GLU A 232 -5.05 -18.45 14.94
C GLU A 232 -5.28 -17.28 13.97
N GLY A 233 -4.33 -16.35 13.85
CA GLY A 233 -4.45 -15.14 13.03
C GLY A 233 -5.12 -13.96 13.75
N PRO A 234 -5.31 -12.82 13.05
CA PRO A 234 -5.84 -11.60 13.64
C PRO A 234 -7.33 -11.71 13.99
N CYS A 235 -7.79 -10.96 14.99
CA CYS A 235 -9.22 -10.73 15.19
C CYS A 235 -9.77 -9.72 14.16
N GLU A 236 -11.09 -9.71 14.01
CA GLU A 236 -11.85 -8.78 13.17
C GLU A 236 -11.51 -7.31 13.47
N HIS A 237 -11.28 -6.95 14.73
CA HIS A 237 -10.94 -5.57 15.13
C HIS A 237 -9.57 -5.12 14.64
N LEU A 238 -8.57 -6.02 14.65
CA LEU A 238 -7.22 -5.73 14.15
C LEU A 238 -7.21 -5.60 12.62
N VAL A 239 -7.99 -6.43 11.94
CA VAL A 239 -8.21 -6.30 10.49
C VAL A 239 -8.89 -4.98 10.18
N ALA A 240 -9.99 -4.65 10.87
CA ALA A 240 -10.73 -3.41 10.69
C ALA A 240 -9.85 -2.17 10.90
N LEU A 241 -9.02 -2.15 11.96
CA LEU A 241 -8.02 -1.10 12.20
C LEU A 241 -7.06 -0.95 11.01
N ARG A 242 -6.49 -2.05 10.51
CA ARG A 242 -5.52 -1.99 9.40
C ARG A 242 -6.15 -1.46 8.12
N VAL A 243 -7.37 -1.90 7.79
CA VAL A 243 -8.13 -1.46 6.61
C VAL A 243 -8.50 0.01 6.74
N ALA A 244 -9.04 0.44 7.89
CA ALA A 244 -9.37 1.85 8.14
C ALA A 244 -8.14 2.75 7.99
N PHE A 245 -6.99 2.33 8.54
CA PHE A 245 -5.75 3.08 8.40
C PHE A 245 -5.28 3.14 6.94
N GLY A 246 -5.37 2.05 6.19
CA GLY A 246 -5.03 2.04 4.77
C GLY A 246 -5.89 2.98 3.92
N ARG A 247 -7.21 3.08 4.21
CA ARG A 247 -8.10 4.06 3.56
C ARG A 247 -7.69 5.50 3.90
N LEU A 248 -7.43 5.78 5.18
CA LEU A 248 -6.96 7.09 5.63
C LEU A 248 -5.62 7.48 4.99
N GLU A 249 -4.68 6.56 4.84
CA GLU A 249 -3.42 6.79 4.13
C GLU A 249 -3.62 7.08 2.65
N ALA A 250 -4.53 6.37 1.98
CA ALA A 250 -4.85 6.62 0.58
C ALA A 250 -5.48 8.00 0.37
N GLU A 251 -6.43 8.40 1.23
CA GLU A 251 -7.04 9.74 1.25
C GLU A 251 -5.99 10.82 1.48
N ARG A 252 -5.11 10.64 2.48
CA ARG A 252 -3.99 11.55 2.75
C ARG A 252 -3.04 11.63 1.56
N ARG A 253 -2.73 10.51 0.90
CA ARG A 253 -1.88 10.49 -0.30
C ARG A 253 -2.51 11.26 -1.46
N ALA A 254 -3.82 11.15 -1.67
CA ALA A 254 -4.55 11.92 -2.66
C ALA A 254 -4.60 13.43 -2.31
N ALA A 255 -4.60 13.77 -1.02
CA ALA A 255 -4.54 15.15 -0.53
C ALA A 255 -3.13 15.76 -0.54
N ARG A 256 -2.06 14.93 -0.45
CA ARG A 256 -0.65 15.34 -0.54
C ARG A 256 -0.37 15.87 -1.93
N GLY A 257 -0.48 17.18 -2.08
CA GLY A 257 -0.45 17.91 -3.34
C GLY A 257 -1.23 19.22 -3.29
N LYS A 258 -2.09 19.41 -2.28
CA LYS A 258 -2.78 20.68 -2.01
C LYS A 258 -1.99 21.52 -1.00
N ALA A 259 -1.55 22.69 -1.47
CA ALA A 259 -0.95 23.85 -0.78
C ALA A 259 -0.14 23.60 0.52
N ARG A 260 1.19 23.85 0.43
CA ARG A 260 2.12 23.95 1.58
C ARG A 260 1.60 24.87 2.70
N ASP A 261 0.72 25.82 2.37
CA ASP A 261 0.16 26.83 3.27
C ASP A 261 -0.92 26.34 4.24
N THR A 262 -1.37 25.10 4.15
CA THR A 262 -2.42 24.56 5.05
C THR A 262 -1.91 23.52 6.04
N ILE A 263 -0.61 23.20 5.98
CA ILE A 263 -0.01 22.13 6.78
C ILE A 263 0.27 22.62 8.20
N THR A 264 -0.46 22.07 9.17
CA THR A 264 -0.28 22.31 10.61
C THR A 264 0.34 21.12 11.34
N VAL A 265 0.07 19.90 10.86
CA VAL A 265 0.62 18.66 11.42
C VAL A 265 1.14 17.78 10.29
N GLU A 266 2.45 17.51 10.26
CA GLU A 266 3.07 16.65 9.25
C GLU A 266 4.33 15.99 9.81
N THR A 267 4.45 14.67 9.64
CA THR A 267 5.68 13.93 9.96
C THR A 267 6.28 13.34 8.71
N ARG A 268 7.51 13.75 8.39
CA ARG A 268 8.32 13.19 7.30
C ARG A 268 9.55 12.46 7.80
N THR A 269 9.92 11.41 7.08
CA THR A 269 11.13 10.63 7.30
C THR A 269 11.98 10.69 6.05
N TYR A 270 13.24 11.08 6.19
CA TYR A 270 14.23 11.22 5.14
C TYR A 270 15.34 10.21 5.37
N GLN A 271 15.81 9.58 4.30
CA GLN A 271 16.85 8.54 4.36
C GLN A 271 17.96 8.83 3.36
N ARG A 272 19.20 8.55 3.75
CA ARG A 272 20.38 8.63 2.88
C ARG A 272 21.33 7.48 3.20
N ARG A 273 21.79 6.75 2.20
CA ARG A 273 22.78 5.69 2.37
C ARG A 273 24.18 6.19 2.06
N ASP A 274 25.11 5.87 2.96
CA ASP A 274 26.55 6.07 2.79
C ASP A 274 27.29 4.72 2.99
N PRO A 275 28.60 4.61 2.67
CA PRO A 275 29.35 3.37 2.86
C PRO A 275 29.39 2.85 4.30
N LYS A 276 29.10 3.72 5.29
CA LYS A 276 29.07 3.40 6.72
C LYS A 276 27.65 3.02 7.20
N GLY A 277 26.62 3.07 6.36
CA GLY A 277 25.25 2.67 6.70
C GLY A 277 24.17 3.66 6.27
N GLU A 278 22.97 3.47 6.83
CA GLU A 278 21.78 4.28 6.52
C GLU A 278 21.61 5.40 7.55
N GLN A 279 21.62 6.65 7.09
CA GLN A 279 21.28 7.83 7.88
C GLN A 279 19.79 8.10 7.73
N VAL A 280 19.09 8.25 8.87
CA VAL A 280 17.65 8.52 8.94
C VAL A 280 17.41 9.82 9.69
N CYS A 281 16.60 10.69 9.10
CA CYS A 281 16.17 11.95 9.69
C CYS A 281 14.65 12.03 9.68
N GLN A 282 14.02 12.09 10.85
CA GLN A 282 12.58 12.30 10.97
C GLN A 282 12.31 13.74 11.41
N ILE A 283 11.42 14.44 10.70
CA ILE A 283 10.96 15.78 11.04
C ILE A 283 9.45 15.71 11.26
N ALA A 284 8.99 16.05 12.46
CA ALA A 284 7.58 16.13 12.81
C ALA A 284 7.20 17.56 13.18
N LEU A 285 6.27 18.15 12.42
CA LEU A 285 5.57 19.39 12.72
C LEU A 285 4.25 19.06 13.42
N ASP A 286 4.01 19.73 14.54
CA ASP A 286 2.80 19.64 15.35
C ASP A 286 2.45 21.04 15.86
N ASP A 287 1.64 21.76 15.07
CA ASP A 287 1.30 23.17 15.24
C ASP A 287 2.53 24.07 15.42
N LYS A 288 2.81 24.48 16.66
CA LYS A 288 3.95 25.35 17.01
C LYS A 288 5.22 24.59 17.37
N ARG A 289 5.20 23.26 17.27
CA ARG A 289 6.30 22.39 17.71
C ARG A 289 6.92 21.69 16.50
N LEU A 290 8.25 21.71 16.45
CA LEU A 290 9.03 20.99 15.46
C LEU A 290 9.96 20.02 16.19
N LYS A 291 9.82 18.74 15.89
CA LYS A 291 10.66 17.69 16.44
C LYS A 291 11.50 17.07 15.35
N VAL A 292 12.81 17.19 15.48
CA VAL A 292 13.79 16.63 14.55
C VAL A 292 14.54 15.48 15.24
N ARG A 293 14.50 14.29 14.66
CA ARG A 293 15.26 13.12 15.11
C ARG A 293 16.25 12.72 14.02
N LYS A 294 17.55 12.76 14.31
CA LYS A 294 18.62 12.39 13.38
C LYS A 294 19.46 11.26 13.95
N GLY A 295 19.64 10.19 13.21
CA GLY A 295 20.45 9.05 13.66
C GLY A 295 20.83 8.12 12.53
N ARG A 296 21.71 7.16 12.82
CA ARG A 296 21.97 6.02 11.94
C ARG A 296 21.02 4.87 12.31
N GLY A 297 20.69 4.03 11.34
CA GLY A 297 19.87 2.84 11.58
C GLY A 297 20.48 1.98 12.70
N GLY A 298 19.72 1.74 13.77
CA GLY A 298 20.15 0.94 14.93
C GLY A 298 20.81 1.73 16.08
N GLU A 299 21.10 3.03 15.90
CA GLU A 299 21.64 3.90 16.95
C GLU A 299 20.55 4.75 17.61
N LYS A 300 20.76 5.18 18.86
CA LYS A 300 19.86 6.14 19.51
C LYS A 300 19.93 7.48 18.75
N PRO A 301 18.81 7.98 18.20
CA PRO A 301 18.84 9.22 17.44
C PRO A 301 19.08 10.42 18.34
N ARG A 302 19.82 11.40 17.84
CA ARG A 302 19.84 12.75 18.41
C ARG A 302 18.48 13.39 18.19
N VAL A 303 17.84 13.83 19.27
CA VAL A 303 16.54 14.49 19.24
C VAL A 303 16.72 15.98 19.50
N GLN A 304 16.08 16.80 18.69
CA GLN A 304 15.96 18.24 18.87
C GLN A 304 14.48 18.60 18.86
N ASN A 305 14.01 19.24 19.93
CA ASN A 305 12.66 19.79 20.01
C ASN A 305 12.77 21.31 19.93
N LEU A 306 12.05 21.90 19.00
CA LEU A 306 11.94 23.35 18.80
C LEU A 306 10.48 23.75 19.01
N VAL A 307 10.27 24.89 19.66
CA VAL A 307 8.96 25.49 19.89
C VAL A 307 9.02 26.91 19.36
N PHE A 308 7.98 27.32 18.65
CA PHE A 308 7.89 28.63 18.00
C PHE A 308 6.72 29.42 18.54
N ASP A 309 6.75 30.74 18.35
CA ASP A 309 5.71 31.63 18.84
C ASP A 309 4.45 31.60 17.95
N SER A 310 4.62 31.25 16.67
CA SER A 310 3.53 31.08 15.71
C SER A 310 3.61 29.77 14.91
N VAL A 311 2.46 29.33 14.39
CA VAL A 311 2.37 28.15 13.49
C VAL A 311 3.09 28.44 12.16
N ALA A 312 3.06 29.69 11.70
CA ALA A 312 3.73 30.11 10.47
C ALA A 312 5.25 29.96 10.57
N GLU A 313 5.85 30.33 11.71
CA GLU A 313 7.28 30.17 11.97
C GLU A 313 7.68 28.70 12.09
N ALA A 314 6.90 27.90 12.83
CA ALA A 314 7.14 26.46 12.95
C ALA A 314 7.12 25.78 11.58
N ARG A 315 6.16 26.16 10.74
CA ARG A 315 6.03 25.68 9.36
C ARG A 315 7.18 26.15 8.46
N ALA A 316 7.61 27.41 8.57
CA ALA A 316 8.76 27.92 7.82
C ALA A 316 10.05 27.16 8.20
N ALA A 317 10.27 26.94 9.50
CA ALA A 317 11.38 26.16 10.00
C ALA A 317 11.32 24.70 9.56
N TYR A 318 10.12 24.11 9.51
CA TYR A 318 9.89 22.76 8.98
C TYR A 318 10.34 22.65 7.52
N PHE A 319 9.87 23.55 6.65
CA PHE A 319 10.26 23.52 5.23
C PHE A 319 11.74 23.83 5.02
N ALA A 320 12.35 24.72 5.81
CA ALA A 320 13.78 24.96 5.76
C ALA A 320 14.60 23.69 6.08
N HIS A 321 14.15 22.88 7.04
CA HIS A 321 14.79 21.59 7.34
C HIS A 321 14.59 20.56 6.23
N VAL A 322 13.40 20.53 5.62
CA VAL A 322 13.11 19.69 4.45
C VAL A 322 14.05 20.05 3.30
N ASP A 323 14.14 21.33 2.95
CA ASP A 323 14.98 21.83 1.86
C ASP A 323 16.48 21.57 2.12
N ASP A 324 16.97 21.68 3.37
CA ASP A 324 18.35 21.30 3.74
C ASP A 324 18.62 19.81 3.50
N LEU A 325 17.68 18.95 3.90
CA LEU A 325 17.82 17.50 3.73
C LEU A 325 17.85 17.12 2.25
N GLU A 326 16.95 17.67 1.44
CA GLU A 326 16.89 17.43 0.01
C GLU A 326 18.18 17.91 -0.69
N LYS A 327 18.69 19.10 -0.36
CA LYS A 327 19.99 19.61 -0.85
C LYS A 327 21.16 18.71 -0.50
N ARG A 328 21.11 18.03 0.65
CA ARG A 328 22.15 17.10 1.11
C ARG A 328 22.00 15.69 0.54
N GLY A 329 21.04 15.48 -0.37
CA GLY A 329 20.79 14.20 -1.03
C GLY A 329 20.07 13.19 -0.16
N PHE A 330 19.33 13.63 0.87
CA PHE A 330 18.39 12.76 1.55
C PHE A 330 17.13 12.59 0.71
N LEU A 331 16.59 11.38 0.72
CA LEU A 331 15.40 11.00 -0.03
C LEU A 331 14.21 10.87 0.92
N ASP A 332 13.05 11.37 0.50
CA ASP A 332 11.81 11.24 1.27
C ASP A 332 11.36 9.77 1.29
N ALA A 333 11.28 9.21 2.50
CA ALA A 333 10.84 7.87 2.83
C ALA A 333 9.57 7.89 3.70
N SER A 334 8.82 9.01 3.75
CA SER A 334 7.62 9.19 4.59
C SER A 334 6.40 8.37 4.15
N ALA A 335 6.45 7.91 2.90
CA ALA A 335 5.49 7.02 2.27
C ALA A 335 6.07 5.61 2.04
N SER A 336 7.29 5.36 2.55
CA SER A 336 7.86 4.01 2.62
C SER A 336 7.24 3.22 3.76
#